data_AF-A0A920H4C6-F1
#
_entry.id   AF-A0A920H4C6-F1
#
_cell.length_a   1.000
_cell.length_b   1.000
_cell.length_c   1.000
_cell.angle_alpha   90.00
_cell.angle_beta   90.00
_cell.angle_gamma   90.00
#
_symmetry.space_group_name_H-M   'P 1'
#
loop_
_entity.id
_entity.type
_entity.pdbx_description
1 polymer ?
#
loop_
_entity_poly.entity_id
_entity_poly.type
_entity_poly.pdbx_seq_one_letter_code
_entity_poly.pdbx_strand_id
1 'polypeptide(L)' 'MPLDISIRELTDSGRPSVVSDPESRIAEIYCEIARKTAGRLSAQSKDYSSKFPKIVIENN' A
#
# COMPACT_ATOMS: atom_id res chain seq x y z
N MET A 1 -2.87 -13.13 4.28
CA MET A 1 -4.23 -12.65 4.59
C MET A 1 -5.15 -13.85 4.65
N PRO A 2 -6.01 -13.95 5.68
CA PRO A 2 -6.99 -15.02 5.75
C PRO A 2 -8.02 -14.88 4.61
N LEU A 3 -8.53 -16.01 4.13
CA LEU A 3 -9.68 -16.06 3.23
C LEU A 3 -10.94 -15.92 4.07
N ASP A 4 -11.33 -14.67 4.33
CA ASP A 4 -12.53 -14.33 5.09
C ASP A 4 -13.49 -13.53 4.21
N ILE A 5 -14.76 -13.94 4.16
CA ILE A 5 -15.78 -13.32 3.31
C ILE A 5 -16.03 -11.85 3.68
N SER A 6 -15.90 -11.53 4.97
CA SER A 6 -16.10 -10.18 5.50
C SER A 6 -15.14 -9.17 4.87
N ILE A 7 -13.93 -9.60 4.47
CA ILE A 7 -12.96 -8.72 3.79
C ILE A 7 -13.56 -8.17 2.52
N ARG A 8 -14.17 -9.05 1.70
CA ARG A 8 -14.78 -8.64 0.44
C ARG A 8 -15.98 -7.75 0.69
N GLU A 9 -16.89 -8.15 1.57
CA GLU A 9 -18.12 -7.39 1.85
C GLU A 9 -17.84 -5.97 2.38
N LEU A 10 -16.91 -5.85 3.33
CA LEU A 10 -16.48 -4.58 3.90
C LEU A 10 -15.74 -3.71 2.87
N THR A 11 -14.92 -4.32 2.02
CA THR A 11 -14.20 -3.59 0.96
C THR A 11 -15.15 -3.12 -0.14
N ASP A 12 -16.05 -3.98 -0.61
CA ASP A 12 -17.03 -3.68 -1.66
C ASP A 12 -18.05 -2.63 -1.19
N SER A 13 -18.35 -2.59 0.11
CA SER A 13 -19.17 -1.52 0.71
C SER A 13 -18.40 -0.21 0.96
N GLY A 14 -17.11 -0.14 0.60
CA GLY A 14 -16.26 1.04 0.75
C GLY A 14 -15.78 1.31 2.17
N ARG A 15 -15.99 0.38 3.11
CA ARG A 15 -15.57 0.49 4.52
C ARG A 15 -14.74 -0.74 4.92
N PRO A 16 -13.52 -0.89 4.38
CA PRO A 16 -12.69 -2.07 4.61
C PRO A 16 -12.40 -2.28 6.10
N SER A 17 -12.02 -3.51 6.48
CA SER A 17 -11.84 -3.92 7.89
C SER A 17 -10.89 -3.03 8.70
N VAL A 18 -9.84 -2.48 8.11
CA VAL A 18 -8.94 -1.53 8.80
C VAL A 18 -9.61 -0.21 9.23
N VAL A 19 -10.79 0.10 8.66
CA VAL A 19 -11.61 1.27 9.01
C VAL A 19 -12.83 0.85 9.83
N SER A 20 -13.52 -0.23 9.43
CA SER A 20 -14.77 -0.67 10.05
C SER A 20 -14.56 -1.46 11.34
N ASP A 21 -13.46 -2.20 11.47
CA ASP A 21 -13.08 -2.96 12.67
C ASP A 21 -11.55 -2.96 12.88
N PRO A 22 -10.99 -1.84 13.36
CA PRO A 22 -9.54 -1.64 13.46
C PRO A 22 -8.82 -2.57 14.45
N GLU A 23 -9.54 -3.08 15.46
CA GLU A 23 -9.01 -4.00 16.48
C GLU A 23 -9.19 -5.48 16.08
N SER A 24 -9.83 -5.74 14.93
CA SER A 24 -9.95 -7.11 14.43
C SER A 24 -8.61 -7.74 14.09
N ARG A 25 -8.55 -9.06 14.24
CA ARG A 25 -7.41 -9.86 13.79
C ARG A 25 -7.10 -9.67 12.30
N ILE A 26 -8.11 -9.40 11.48
CA ILE A 26 -7.96 -9.15 10.04
C ILE A 26 -7.22 -7.83 9.81
N ALA A 27 -7.62 -6.75 10.50
CA ALA A 27 -6.96 -5.46 10.41
C ALA A 27 -5.50 -5.53 10.90
N GLU A 28 -5.25 -6.25 11.99
CA GLU A 28 -3.89 -6.48 12.50
C GLU A 28 -2.99 -7.17 11.46
N ILE A 29 -3.46 -8.27 10.86
CA ILE A 29 -2.70 -9.02 9.85
C ILE A 29 -2.40 -8.14 8.64
N TYR A 30 -3.38 -7.34 8.18
CA TYR A 30 -3.18 -6.41 7.08
C TYR A 30 -2.11 -5.38 7.40
N CYS A 31 -2.17 -4.75 8.58
CA CYS A 31 -1.19 -3.78 9.06
C CYS A 31 0.21 -4.39 9.20
N GLU A 32 0.32 -5.64 9.69
CA GLU A 32 1.59 -6.35 9.80
C GLU A 32 2.23 -6.55 8.43
N ILE A 33 1.46 -7.01 7.44
CA ILE A 33 1.92 -7.16 6.06
C ILE A 33 2.38 -5.82 5.49
N ALA A 34 1.57 -4.77 5.66
CA ALA A 34 1.90 -3.43 5.19
C ALA A 34 3.22 -2.90 5.78
N ARG A 35 3.43 -3.07 7.10
CA ARG A 35 4.67 -2.68 7.79
C ARG A 35 5.89 -3.44 7.26
N LYS A 36 5.77 -4.76 7.08
CA LYS A 36 6.87 -5.58 6.50
C LYS A 36 7.20 -5.15 5.08
N THR A 37 6.18 -4.90 4.26
CA THR A 37 6.35 -4.43 2.88
C THR A 37 7.02 -3.06 2.84
N ALA A 38 6.56 -2.11 3.66
CA ALA A 38 7.16 -0.78 3.77
C ALA A 38 8.62 -0.84 4.22
N GLY A 39 8.95 -1.69 5.20
CA GLY A 39 10.33 -1.90 5.66
C GLY A 39 11.24 -2.53 4.60
N ARG A 40 10.71 -3.47 3.80
CA ARG A 40 11.46 -4.03 2.66
C ARG A 40 11.70 -3.00 1.58
N LEU A 41 10.69 -2.18 1.26
CA LEU A 41 10.78 -1.13 0.27
C LEU A 41 11.77 -0.03 0.70
N SER A 42 11.77 0.35 1.98
CA SER A 42 12.68 1.39 2.48
C SER A 42 14.14 0.93 2.51
N ALA A 43 14.38 -0.38 2.66
CA ALA A 43 15.72 -0.97 2.60
C ALA A 43 16.25 -1.13 1.17
N GLN A 44 15.41 -0.98 0.14
CA GLN A 44 15.88 -1.06 -1.25
C GLN A 44 16.70 0.18 -1.62
N SER A 45 17.80 -0.05 -2.33
CA SER A 45 18.62 1.00 -2.93
C SER A 45 17.75 1.86 -3.84
N LYS A 46 17.82 3.19 -3.67
CA LYS A 46 17.11 4.11 -4.57
C LYS A 46 17.76 4.05 -5.95
N ASP A 47 17.06 3.42 -6.89
CA ASP A 47 17.42 3.51 -8.30
C ASP A 47 17.01 4.89 -8.82
N TYR A 48 18.00 5.75 -9.06
CA TYR A 48 17.80 7.08 -9.63
C TYR A 48 17.94 7.10 -11.16
N SER A 49 18.09 5.94 -11.82
CA SER A 49 18.17 5.88 -13.29
C SER A 49 16.87 6.32 -13.95
N SER A 50 15.72 6.15 -13.27
CA SER A 50 14.40 6.61 -13.72
C SER A 50 14.07 8.04 -13.29
N LYS A 51 15.06 8.86 -12.89
CA LYS A 51 14.81 10.30 -12.68
C LYS A 51 14.27 10.89 -13.97
N PHE A 52 13.08 11.48 -13.88
CA PHE A 52 12.41 12.17 -14.97
C PHE A 52 13.42 13.06 -15.71
N PRO A 53 13.60 12.90 -17.04
CA PRO A 53 14.57 13.70 -17.78
C PRO A 53 14.21 15.17 -17.66
N LYS A 54 15.23 16.04 -17.59
CA LYS A 54 15.02 17.50 -17.56
C LYS A 54 14.39 17.92 -18.89
N ILE A 55 13.09 18.21 -18.88
CA ILE A 55 12.41 18.78 -20.04
C ILE A 55 12.95 20.19 -20.24
N VAL A 56 13.74 20.39 -21.29
CA VAL A 56 14.19 21.71 -21.74
C VAL A 56 13.24 22.13 -22.85
N ILE A 57 12.53 23.26 -22.65
CA ILE A 57 11.74 23.90 -23.70
C ILE A 57 12.70 24.85 -24.42
N GLU A 58 13.12 24.50 -25.63
CA GLU A 58 13.78 25.44 -26.55
C GLU A 58 12.70 26.14 -27.37
N ASN A 59 12.60 27.46 -27.22
CA ASN A 59 11.83 28.31 -28.13
C ASN A 59 12.79 28.80 -29.22
N ASN A 60 12.53 28.40 -30.48
CA ASN A 60 13.02 29.09 -31.67
C ASN A 60 12.02 30.18 -32.07
#